data_AF-A0A2M7AEH7-F1
#
_entry.id   AF-A0A2M7AEH7-F1
#
_cell.length_a   1.000
_cell.length_b   1.000
_cell.length_c   1.000
_cell.angle_alpha   90.00
_cell.angle_beta   90.00
_cell.angle_gamma   90.00
#
_symmetry.space_group_name_H-M   'P 1'
#
loop_
_entity.id
_entity.type
_entity.pdbx_description
1 polymer ?
#
loop_
_entity_poly.entity_id
_entity_poly.type
_entity_poly.pdbx_seq_one_letter_code
_entity_poly.pdbx_strand_id
1 'polypeptide(L)' 'MPLPAREVEPSLIHKLGCVRQDRKHRVFVLDVKGQRVAHTMMSHGHRELSDGMLSKMAQQLGIARRQLIEIVRCTISRAK' A
#
# COMPACT_ATOMS: atom_id res chain seq x y z
N MET A 1 -5.69 0.26 14.26
CA MET A 1 -4.40 -0.31 14.68
C MET A 1 -3.32 0.09 13.69
N PRO A 2 -2.16 0.58 14.17
CA PRO A 2 -1.04 0.91 13.30
C PRO A 2 -0.43 -0.34 12.65
N LEU A 3 0.21 -0.16 11.50
CA LEU A 3 0.98 -1.21 10.83
C LEU A 3 2.43 -0.77 10.61
N PRO A 4 3.42 -1.67 10.76
CA PRO A 4 4.81 -1.33 10.50
C PRO A 4 5.02 -0.94 9.04
N ALA A 5 5.63 0.21 8.77
CA ALA A 5 5.89 0.67 7.41
C ALA A 5 6.75 -0.34 6.62
N ARG A 6 7.65 -1.03 7.32
CA ARG A 6 8.49 -2.12 6.79
C ARG A 6 7.71 -3.33 6.28
N GLU A 7 6.46 -3.53 6.71
CA GLU A 7 5.58 -4.61 6.23
C GLU A 7 4.61 -4.12 5.14
N VAL A 8 4.19 -2.86 5.23
CA VAL A 8 3.29 -2.24 4.25
C VAL A 8 3.99 -2.04 2.90
N GLU A 9 5.22 -1.51 2.89
CA GLU A 9 5.98 -1.28 1.66
C GLU A 9 6.15 -2.53 0.77
N PRO A 10 6.70 -3.66 1.27
CA PRO A 10 6.82 -4.86 0.46
C PRO A 10 5.45 -5.43 0.06
N SER A 11 4.40 -5.22 0.86
CA SER A 11 3.05 -5.66 0.49
C SER A 11 2.48 -4.86 -0.68
N LEU A 12 2.72 -3.54 -0.74
CA LEU A 12 2.33 -2.72 -1.89
C LEU A 12 3.03 -3.19 -3.17
N ILE A 13 4.33 -3.52 -3.07
CA ILE A 13 5.13 -3.93 -4.23
C ILE A 13 4.78 -5.37 -4.67
N HIS A 14 4.90 -6.33 -3.75
CA HIS A 14 4.85 -7.75 -4.10
C HIS A 14 3.44 -8.34 -4.16
N LYS A 15 2.47 -7.77 -3.44
CA LYS A 15 1.09 -8.31 -3.40
C LYS A 15 0.14 -7.50 -4.27
N LEU A 16 0.23 -6.17 -4.21
CA LEU A 16 -0.60 -5.29 -5.04
C LEU A 16 0.01 -5.02 -6.41
N GLY A 17 1.30 -5.28 -6.60
CA GLY A 17 1.98 -5.04 -7.88
C GLY A 17 2.33 -3.57 -8.12
N CYS A 18 2.39 -2.75 -7.07
CA CYS A 18 2.77 -1.36 -7.21
C CYS A 18 4.27 -1.21 -7.54
N VAL A 19 4.59 -0.25 -8.40
CA VAL A 19 5.96 0.16 -8.67
C VAL A 19 6.34 1.31 -7.74
N ARG A 20 7.48 1.20 -7.05
CA ARG A 20 8.03 2.27 -6.22
C ARG A 20 8.76 3.29 -7.10
N GLN A 21 8.45 4.56 -6.91
CA GLN A 21 9.18 5.69 -7.49
C GLN A 21 9.76 6.52 -6.34
N ASP A 22 11.09 6.44 -6.17
CA ASP A 22 11.81 7.22 -5.15
C ASP A 22 11.98 8.67 -5.63
N ARG A 23 11.28 9.58 -4.96
CA ARG A 23 11.40 11.04 -5.11
C ARG A 23 11.60 11.65 -3.72
N LYS A 24 10.93 12.78 -3.42
CA LYS A 24 10.89 13.39 -2.07
C LYS A 24 10.05 12.59 -1.06
N HIS A 25 9.23 11.66 -1.55
CA HIS A 25 8.48 10.66 -0.80
C HIS A 25 8.59 9.32 -1.54
N ARG A 26 8.31 8.21 -0.85
CA ARG A 26 8.13 6.91 -1.51
C ARG A 26 6.75 6.90 -2.13
N VAL A 27 6.70 7.01 -3.46
CA VAL A 27 5.44 6.95 -4.21
C VAL A 27 5.27 5.52 -4.72
N PHE A 28 4.11 4.94 -4.52
CA PHE A 28 3.74 3.62 -5.01
C PHE A 28 2.64 3.77 -6.05
N VAL A 29 2.88 3.31 -7.26
CA VAL A 29 1.95 3.46 -8.38
C VAL A 29 1.48 2.09 -8.84
N LEU A 30 0.17 1.95 -9.03
CA LEU A 30 -0.43 0.77 -9.66
C LEU A 30 -0.84 1.11 -11.08
N ASP A 31 -0.23 0.42 -12.04
CA ASP A 31 -0.55 0.50 -13.47
C ASP A 31 -1.19 -0.81 -13.92
N VAL A 32 -2.36 -0.73 -14.56
CA VAL A 32 -3.06 -1.88 -15.13
C VAL A 32 -3.17 -1.64 -16.63
N LYS A 33 -2.60 -2.55 -17.44
CA LYS A 33 -2.58 -2.45 -18.92
C LYS A 33 -1.97 -1.12 -19.43
N GLY A 34 -0.94 -0.62 -18.75
CA GLY A 34 -0.26 0.64 -19.12
C GLY A 34 -0.99 1.92 -18.71
N GLN A 35 -2.14 1.80 -18.02
CA GLN A 35 -2.86 2.94 -17.47
C GLN A 35 -2.68 2.99 -15.95
N ARG A 36 -2.33 4.17 -15.43
CA ARG A 36 -2.30 4.42 -13.99
C ARG A 36 -3.72 4.36 -13.43
N VAL A 37 -3.97 3.39 -12.57
CA VAL A 37 -5.28 3.21 -11.91
C VAL A 37 -5.29 3.67 -10.47
N ALA A 38 -4.13 3.65 -9.79
CA ALA A 38 -4.02 4.14 -8.43
C ALA A 38 -2.59 4.59 -8.10
N HIS A 39 -2.45 5.44 -7.08
CA HIS A 39 -1.16 5.70 -6.46
C HIS A 39 -1.34 5.98 -4.99
N THR A 40 -0.33 5.72 -4.17
CA THR A 40 -0.29 6.12 -2.76
C THR A 40 1.11 6.62 -2.41
N MET A 41 1.20 7.39 -1.33
CA MET A 41 2.48 7.95 -0.87
C MET A 41 2.77 7.52 0.56
N MET A 42 4.04 7.34 0.85
CA MET A 42 4.55 7.15 2.21
C MET A 42 5.71 8.12 2.45
N SER A 43 5.59 8.94 3.49
CA SER A 43 6.63 9.86 3.91
C SER A 43 7.83 9.12 4.51
N HIS A 44 9.03 9.70 4.33
CA HIS A 44 10.26 9.17 4.91
C HIS A 44 10.20 9.07 6.44
N GLY A 45 10.85 8.05 7.00
CA GLY A 45 11.14 7.98 8.44
C GLY A 45 10.02 7.44 9.34
N HIS A 46 8.82 7.17 8.82
CA HIS A 46 7.78 6.52 9.62
C HIS A 46 8.12 5.05 9.88
N ARG A 47 8.29 4.68 11.14
CA ARG A 47 8.39 3.26 11.56
C ARG A 47 7.03 2.57 11.48
N GLU A 48 5.97 3.30 11.80
CA GLU A 48 4.60 2.81 11.83
C GLU A 48 3.64 3.77 11.11
N LEU A 49 2.66 3.19 10.43
CA LEU A 49 1.59 3.89 9.75
C LEU A 49 0.37 3.90 10.66
N SER A 50 -0.06 5.10 11.03
CA SER A 50 -1.24 5.32 11.85
C SER A 50 -2.51 4.90 11.12
N ASP A 51 -3.56 4.77 11.92
CA ASP A 51 -4.92 4.48 11.48
C ASP A 51 -5.39 5.39 10.33
N GLY A 52 -5.17 6.70 10.48
CA GLY A 52 -5.54 7.71 9.49
C GLY A 52 -4.69 7.64 8.23
N MET A 53 -3.40 7.30 8.34
CA MET A 53 -2.55 7.08 7.17
C MET A 53 -3.02 5.87 6.36
N LEU A 54 -3.30 4.76 7.03
CA LEU A 54 -3.81 3.55 6.37
C LEU A 54 -5.16 3.79 5.69
N SER A 55 -6.06 4.54 6.32
CA SER A 55 -7.34 4.93 5.71
C SER A 55 -7.14 5.76 4.43
N LYS A 56 -6.23 6.74 4.46
CA LYS A 56 -5.91 7.58 3.29
C LYS A 56 -5.28 6.74 2.18
N MET A 57 -4.32 5.89 2.49
CA MET A 57 -3.69 5.01 1.51
C MET A 57 -4.71 4.08 0.85
N ALA A 58 -5.61 3.47 1.63
CA ALA A 58 -6.66 2.62 1.10
C ALA A 58 -7.61 3.37 0.16
N GLN A 59 -8.01 4.59 0.54
CA GLN A 59 -8.82 5.47 -0.30
C GLN A 59 -8.11 5.82 -1.62
N GLN A 60 -6.82 6.16 -1.56
CA GLN A 60 -6.01 6.48 -2.74
C GLN A 60 -5.79 5.26 -3.66
N LEU A 61 -5.78 4.06 -3.08
CA LEU A 61 -5.70 2.78 -3.79
C LEU A 61 -7.05 2.26 -4.29
N GLY A 62 -8.16 2.92 -3.93
CA GLY A 62 -9.51 2.50 -4.31
C GLY A 62 -9.98 1.20 -3.64
N ILE A 63 -9.41 0.83 -2.49
CA ILE A 63 -9.78 -0.37 -1.73
C ILE A 63 -10.28 -0.02 -0.34
N ALA A 64 -11.04 -0.93 0.28
CA ALA A 64 -11.41 -0.77 1.67
C ALA A 64 -10.17 -0.91 2.55
N ARG A 65 -10.11 -0.12 3.63
CA ARG A 65 -8.99 -0.19 4.57
C ARG A 65 -8.79 -1.59 5.16
N ARG A 66 -9.89 -2.31 5.44
CA ARG A 66 -9.81 -3.70 5.92
C ARG A 66 -9.05 -4.58 4.92
N GLN A 67 -9.33 -4.44 3.63
CA GLN A 67 -8.63 -5.16 2.57
C GLN A 67 -7.14 -4.81 2.55
N LEU A 68 -6.77 -3.54 2.71
CA LEU A 68 -5.35 -3.15 2.83
C LEU A 68 -4.66 -3.86 4.02
N ILE A 69 -5.32 -3.93 5.17
CA ILE A 69 -4.80 -4.63 6.35
C ILE A 69 -4.66 -6.14 6.07
N GLU A 70 -5.65 -6.76 5.43
CA GLU A 70 -5.66 -8.19 5.08
C GLU A 70 -4.55 -8.53 4.07
N ILE A 71 -4.33 -7.66 3.08
CA ILE A 71 -3.21 -7.77 2.13
C ILE A 71 -1.89 -7.73 2.90
N VAL A 72 -1.68 -6.72 3.76
CA VAL A 72 -0.42 -6.57 4.49
C VAL A 72 -0.15 -7.78 5.38
N ARG A 73 -1.14 -8.20 6.16
CA ARG A 73 -1.05 -9.35 7.07
C ARG A 73 -1.02 -10.70 6.36
N CYS A 74 -1.14 -10.73 5.03
CA CYS A 74 -1.12 -11.95 4.24
C CYS A 74 -2.26 -12.92 4.58
N THR A 75 -3.41 -12.40 5.02
CA THR A 75 -4.60 -13.22 5.30
C THR A 75 -5.45 -13.46 4.05
N ILE A 76 -5.13 -12.81 2.93
CA ILE A 76 -5.64 -13.20 1.61
C ILE A 76 -4.84 -14.43 1.18
N SER A 77 -5.33 -15.61 1.55
CA SER A 77 -4.95 -16.85 0.88
C SER A 77 -5.40 -16.73 -0.57
N ARG A 78 -4.47 -16.95 -1.51
CA ARG A 78 -4.81 -17.16 -2.93
C ARG A 78 -5.82 -18.31 -2.95
N ALA A 79 -7.10 -18.00 -3.18
CA ALA A 79 -8.07 -19.05 -3.47
C ALA A 79 -7.58 -19.71 -4.76
N LYS A 80 -7.28 -21.00 -4.64
CA LYS A 80 -6.68 -21.86 -5.66
C LYS A 80 -7.64 -22.05 -6.82
#